data_AF-A0A1I8EF59-F1
#
_entry.id   AF-A0A1I8EF59-F1
#
_cell.length_a   1.000
_cell.length_b   1.000
_cell.length_c   1.000
_cell.angle_alpha   90.00
_cell.angle_beta   90.00
_cell.angle_gamma   90.00
#
_symmetry.space_group_name_H-M   'P 1'
#
loop_
_entity.id
_entity.type
_entity.pdbx_description
1 polymer ?
#
loop_
_entity_poly.entity_id
_entity_poly.type
_entity_poly.pdbx_seq_one_letter_code
_entity_poly.pdbx_strand_id
1 'polypeptide(L)'
;MSSSSPSQDSTQSSEPLKPDEITALEYTSLKVPYEMFNKRFRSSQKTIEKNNYFLKESADLVAKAMKGDGTSPIYKRDVKEKMDIYFGRFDELFGTFKQITDEEMELIDLLDTRVKYLQQANTTDALKQETWRSQRISRLIIDYLLRSGYFETAQKLAEQANVEDMCNKTVFMIAKQVEDSLSRHETDRCLEWIADNKSKLRRLKSTLETTVRLQDCIELVRRGDRLEAVHYARKFLANLPKDQWSEQVVKVMGLIGFGIPSKSRAYNEYFSEKRWDQLIELFKQENARVYKVNYQKQHSIMELLQCLGN
;
A
#
# COMPACT_ATOMS: atom_id res chain seq x y z
N MET A 1 74.68 11.54 -14.28
CA MET A 1 74.79 10.85 -12.98
C MET A 1 73.66 11.39 -12.11
N SER A 2 72.44 10.86 -12.22
CA SER A 2 71.92 9.59 -11.65
C SER A 2 71.45 9.73 -10.19
N SER A 3 70.12 9.71 -9.98
CA SER A 3 69.37 9.22 -8.79
C SER A 3 67.88 9.60 -9.00
N SER A 4 66.92 8.71 -9.29
CA SER A 4 66.23 7.70 -8.42
C SER A 4 65.48 8.40 -7.27
N SER A 5 64.16 8.37 -7.02
CA SER A 5 62.99 7.49 -7.31
C SER A 5 61.71 8.25 -6.83
N PRO A 6 60.50 7.66 -6.62
CA PRO A 6 59.67 6.78 -7.45
C PRO A 6 58.24 7.36 -7.69
N SER A 7 57.59 6.82 -8.72
CA SER A 7 56.15 6.92 -8.98
C SER A 7 55.34 6.30 -7.82
N GLN A 8 54.34 7.02 -7.32
CA GLN A 8 53.23 6.43 -6.58
C GLN A 8 51.95 6.64 -7.38
N ASP A 9 51.58 5.58 -8.10
CA ASP A 9 50.20 5.28 -8.47
C ASP A 9 49.36 5.30 -7.18
N SER A 10 48.43 6.24 -7.08
CA SER A 10 47.32 6.13 -6.14
C SER A 10 46.06 5.83 -6.96
N THR A 11 45.85 4.54 -7.16
CA THR A 11 44.58 3.97 -7.60
C THR A 11 43.52 4.40 -6.59
N GLN A 12 42.77 5.46 -6.90
CA GLN A 12 41.56 5.80 -6.14
C GLN A 12 40.54 4.68 -6.36
N SER A 13 40.50 3.77 -5.41
CA SER A 13 39.39 2.86 -5.19
C SER A 13 38.11 3.67 -5.08
N SER A 14 37.21 3.48 -6.03
CA SER A 14 35.86 4.03 -6.03
C SER A 14 35.05 3.44 -4.87
N GLU A 15 35.11 4.07 -3.70
CA GLU A 15 34.11 3.85 -2.67
C GLU A 15 32.74 4.28 -3.23
N PRO A 16 31.69 3.45 -3.10
CA PRO A 16 30.35 3.84 -3.52
C PRO A 16 29.89 5.02 -2.67
N LEU A 17 29.63 6.16 -3.33
CA LEU A 17 29.10 7.38 -2.71
C LEU A 17 27.91 7.01 -1.80
N LYS A 18 28.01 7.36 -0.51
CA LYS A 18 26.87 7.31 0.41
C LYS A 18 25.74 8.14 -0.21
N PRO A 19 24.50 7.62 -0.28
CA PRO A 19 23.37 8.42 -0.75
C PRO A 19 23.26 9.66 0.12
N ASP A 20 23.35 10.85 -0.49
CA ASP A 20 23.11 12.11 0.19
C ASP A 20 21.74 12.03 0.88
N GLU A 21 21.61 12.55 2.11
CA GLU A 21 20.31 12.58 2.83
C GLU A 21 19.22 13.26 1.99
N ILE A 22 19.63 14.19 1.13
CA ILE A 22 18.82 14.82 0.09
C ILE A 22 18.28 13.78 -0.89
N THR A 23 19.12 12.90 -1.43
CA THR A 23 18.72 11.82 -2.34
C THR A 23 17.79 10.82 -1.65
N ALA A 24 17.99 10.57 -0.35
CA ALA A 24 17.11 9.69 0.44
C ALA A 24 15.70 10.29 0.64
N LEU A 25 15.59 11.60 0.85
CA LEU A 25 14.30 12.30 0.93
C LEU A 25 13.58 12.28 -0.42
N GLU A 26 14.29 12.52 -1.52
CA GLU A 26 13.71 12.51 -2.86
C GLU A 26 13.35 11.09 -3.36
N TYR A 27 13.97 10.04 -2.81
CA TYR A 27 13.61 8.66 -3.12
C TYR A 27 12.14 8.35 -2.80
N THR A 28 11.60 8.91 -1.72
CA THR A 28 10.19 8.68 -1.33
C THR A 28 9.21 9.24 -2.35
N SER A 29 9.58 10.33 -3.04
CA SER A 29 8.81 10.98 -4.11
C SER A 29 8.60 10.06 -5.31
N LEU A 30 9.59 9.25 -5.68
CA LEU A 30 9.46 8.27 -6.77
C LEU A 30 8.94 6.92 -6.27
N LYS A 31 9.19 6.58 -5.01
CA LYS A 31 8.87 5.26 -4.49
C LYS A 31 7.38 5.01 -4.36
N VAL A 32 6.63 5.99 -3.84
CA VAL A 32 5.17 5.90 -3.69
C VAL A 32 4.45 5.62 -5.02
N PRO A 33 4.63 6.42 -6.09
CA PRO A 33 3.95 6.20 -7.37
C PRO A 33 4.40 4.90 -8.02
N TYR A 34 5.67 4.50 -7.86
CA TYR A 34 6.14 3.19 -8.32
C TYR A 34 5.43 2.03 -7.61
N GLU A 35 5.23 2.10 -6.29
CA GLU A 35 4.50 1.07 -5.57
C GLU A 35 3.01 1.05 -5.94
N MET A 36 2.41 2.23 -6.21
CA MET A 36 1.04 2.32 -6.74
C MET A 36 0.93 1.66 -8.12
N PHE A 37 1.85 1.97 -9.04
CA PHE A 37 1.93 1.34 -10.35
C PHE A 37 2.08 -0.19 -10.24
N ASN A 38 3.04 -0.67 -9.44
CA ASN A 38 3.26 -2.11 -9.25
C ASN A 38 2.05 -2.83 -8.62
N LYS A 39 1.33 -2.16 -7.70
CA LYS A 39 0.08 -2.67 -7.13
C LYS A 39 -0.99 -2.80 -8.22
N ARG A 40 -1.16 -1.76 -9.04
CA ARG A 40 -2.12 -1.74 -10.16
C ARG A 40 -1.79 -2.80 -11.19
N PHE A 41 -0.56 -2.83 -11.70
CA PHE A 41 -0.10 -3.81 -12.67
C PHE A 41 -0.39 -5.27 -12.25
N ARG A 42 -0.12 -5.62 -10.98
CA ARG A 42 -0.43 -6.97 -10.47
C ARG A 42 -1.92 -7.26 -10.36
N SER A 43 -2.73 -6.23 -10.09
CA SER A 43 -4.18 -6.36 -10.07
C SER A 43 -4.73 -6.52 -11.48
N SER A 44 -4.29 -5.67 -12.41
CA SER A 44 -4.58 -5.71 -13.84
C SER A 44 -4.31 -7.08 -14.42
N GLN A 45 -3.12 -7.63 -14.16
CA GLN A 45 -2.73 -8.95 -14.63
C GLN A 45 -3.72 -10.05 -14.17
N LYS A 46 -4.12 -10.04 -12.89
CA LYS A 46 -5.09 -11.02 -12.36
C LYS A 46 -6.47 -10.87 -12.99
N THR A 47 -6.90 -9.62 -13.21
CA THR A 47 -8.19 -9.35 -13.87
C THR A 47 -8.17 -9.86 -15.31
N ILE A 48 -7.09 -9.60 -16.06
CA ILE A 48 -6.91 -10.11 -17.42
C ILE A 48 -6.88 -11.63 -17.45
N GLU A 49 -6.13 -12.27 -16.55
CA GLU A 49 -6.07 -13.74 -16.43
C GLU A 49 -7.46 -14.35 -16.15
N LYS A 50 -8.24 -13.73 -15.25
CA LYS A 50 -9.61 -14.14 -14.94
C LYS A 50 -10.55 -13.98 -16.14
N ASN A 51 -10.48 -12.86 -16.86
CA ASN A 51 -11.32 -12.64 -18.04
C ASN A 51 -10.95 -13.59 -19.18
N ASN A 52 -9.66 -13.86 -19.38
CA ASN A 52 -9.18 -14.86 -20.33
C ASN A 52 -9.67 -16.27 -19.99
N TYR A 53 -9.72 -16.63 -18.71
CA TYR A 53 -10.30 -17.90 -18.27
C TYR A 53 -11.77 -18.02 -18.67
N PHE A 54 -12.58 -16.99 -18.42
CA PHE A 54 -14.00 -17.00 -18.81
C PHE A 54 -14.22 -16.98 -20.33
N LEU A 55 -13.37 -16.26 -21.07
CA LEU A 55 -13.43 -16.24 -22.52
C LEU A 55 -13.09 -17.62 -23.11
N LYS A 56 -12.12 -18.34 -22.51
CA LYS A 56 -11.82 -19.72 -22.89
C LYS A 56 -12.98 -20.66 -22.58
N GLU A 57 -13.61 -20.51 -21.42
CA GLU A 57 -14.78 -21.31 -21.04
C GLU A 57 -15.94 -21.10 -22.02
N SER A 58 -16.23 -19.86 -22.43
CA SER A 58 -17.27 -19.59 -23.43
C SER A 58 -16.88 -20.10 -24.82
N ALA A 59 -15.60 -20.02 -25.21
CA ALA A 59 -15.12 -20.62 -26.46
C ALA A 59 -15.30 -22.15 -26.48
N ASP A 60 -15.02 -22.82 -25.36
CA ASP A 60 -15.21 -24.27 -25.20
C ASP A 60 -16.70 -24.66 -25.29
N LEU A 61 -17.61 -23.82 -24.77
CA LEU A 61 -19.06 -24.01 -24.91
C LEU A 61 -19.51 -23.89 -26.38
N VAL A 62 -19.01 -22.90 -27.10
CA VAL A 62 -19.28 -22.75 -28.55
C VAL A 62 -18.73 -23.98 -29.30
N ALA A 63 -17.51 -24.40 -29.02
CA ALA A 63 -16.90 -25.56 -29.66
C ALA A 63 -17.68 -26.86 -29.41
N LYS A 64 -18.20 -27.06 -28.19
CA LYS A 64 -19.07 -28.20 -27.86
C LYS A 64 -20.39 -28.16 -28.61
N ALA A 65 -21.04 -26.98 -28.64
CA ALA A 65 -22.30 -26.80 -29.38
C ALA A 65 -22.12 -27.04 -30.89
N MET A 66 -20.93 -26.77 -31.46
CA MET A 66 -20.62 -27.02 -32.86
C MET A 66 -20.23 -28.47 -33.17
N LYS A 67 -19.61 -29.20 -32.23
CA LYS A 67 -19.21 -30.61 -32.44
C LYS A 67 -20.39 -31.58 -32.31
N GLY A 68 -21.35 -31.29 -31.42
CA GLY A 68 -22.48 -32.17 -31.11
C GLY A 68 -22.06 -33.48 -30.41
N ASP A 69 -22.94 -34.04 -29.58
CA ASP A 69 -22.66 -35.29 -28.83
C ASP A 69 -22.88 -36.57 -29.65
N GLY A 70 -22.89 -36.48 -30.98
CA GLY A 70 -23.16 -37.60 -31.91
C GLY A 70 -24.59 -38.18 -31.85
N THR A 71 -25.41 -37.78 -30.88
CA THR A 71 -26.75 -38.33 -30.59
C THR A 71 -27.88 -37.30 -30.72
N SER A 72 -27.59 -36.00 -30.75
CA SER A 72 -28.58 -34.92 -30.82
C SER A 72 -28.36 -34.00 -32.02
N PRO A 73 -29.41 -33.48 -32.66
CA PRO A 73 -29.27 -32.50 -33.74
C PRO A 73 -28.64 -31.20 -33.24
N ILE A 74 -27.71 -30.62 -34.00
CA ILE A 74 -27.15 -29.30 -33.69
C ILE A 74 -28.22 -28.24 -33.97
N TYR A 75 -28.70 -27.57 -32.93
CA TYR A 75 -29.65 -26.46 -33.07
C TYR A 75 -28.91 -25.15 -33.31
N LYS A 76 -29.13 -24.52 -34.48
CA LYS A 76 -28.56 -23.20 -34.83
C LYS A 76 -28.82 -22.14 -33.76
N ARG A 77 -29.95 -22.22 -33.07
CA ARG A 77 -30.33 -21.32 -31.98
C ARG A 77 -29.40 -21.43 -30.78
N ASP A 78 -29.03 -22.64 -30.38
CA ASP A 78 -28.14 -22.88 -29.22
C ASP A 78 -26.72 -22.42 -29.52
N VAL A 79 -26.19 -22.74 -30.72
CA VAL A 79 -24.89 -22.23 -31.17
C VAL A 79 -24.87 -20.70 -31.19
N LYS A 80 -25.94 -20.06 -31.67
CA LYS A 80 -26.07 -18.60 -31.67
C LYS A 80 -26.04 -18.04 -30.25
N GLU A 81 -26.81 -18.63 -29.32
CA GLU A 81 -26.84 -18.19 -27.92
C GLU A 81 -25.46 -18.30 -27.25
N LYS A 82 -24.74 -19.41 -27.47
CA LYS A 82 -23.36 -19.56 -26.96
C LYS A 82 -22.39 -18.56 -27.59
N MET A 83 -22.57 -18.26 -28.88
CA MET A 83 -21.75 -17.26 -29.57
C MET A 83 -22.02 -15.84 -29.07
N ASP A 84 -23.29 -15.51 -28.79
CA ASP A 84 -23.66 -14.22 -28.19
C ASP A 84 -23.02 -14.06 -26.79
N ILE A 85 -22.98 -15.13 -25.99
CA ILE A 85 -22.25 -15.15 -24.70
C ILE A 85 -20.74 -14.94 -24.91
N TYR A 86 -20.14 -15.59 -25.91
CA TYR A 86 -18.72 -15.42 -26.23
C TYR A 86 -18.41 -13.96 -26.64
N PHE A 87 -19.20 -13.37 -27.51
CA PHE A 87 -19.04 -11.96 -27.90
C PHE A 87 -19.21 -11.01 -26.70
N GLY A 88 -20.21 -11.24 -25.84
CA GLY A 88 -20.37 -10.44 -24.62
C GLY A 88 -19.15 -10.50 -23.69
N ARG A 89 -18.56 -11.69 -23.50
CA ARG A 89 -17.32 -11.87 -22.71
C ARG A 89 -16.11 -11.20 -23.36
N PHE A 90 -16.07 -11.20 -24.69
CA PHE A 90 -15.00 -10.59 -25.46
C PHE A 90 -15.06 -9.05 -25.38
N ASP A 91 -16.25 -8.48 -25.50
CA ASP A 91 -16.48 -7.05 -25.33
C ASP A 91 -16.16 -6.60 -23.89
N GLU A 92 -16.54 -7.40 -22.88
CA GLU A 92 -16.19 -7.17 -21.48
C GLU A 92 -14.66 -7.17 -21.27
N LEU A 93 -13.94 -8.13 -21.87
CA LEU A 93 -12.48 -8.18 -21.83
C LEU A 93 -11.87 -6.93 -22.47
N PHE A 94 -12.34 -6.52 -23.64
CA PHE A 94 -11.84 -5.34 -24.34
C PHE A 94 -12.09 -4.04 -23.56
N GLY A 95 -13.29 -3.86 -23.01
CA GLY A 95 -13.62 -2.72 -22.16
C GLY A 95 -12.70 -2.66 -20.93
N THR A 96 -12.51 -3.80 -20.27
CA THR A 96 -11.62 -3.91 -19.10
C THR A 96 -10.16 -3.64 -19.46
N PHE A 97 -9.68 -4.17 -20.59
CA PHE A 97 -8.29 -3.97 -21.04
C PHE A 97 -8.00 -2.50 -21.34
N LYS A 98 -8.96 -1.80 -21.99
CA LYS A 98 -8.85 -0.37 -22.25
C LYS A 98 -8.76 0.42 -20.95
N GLN A 99 -9.67 0.18 -20.02
CA GLN A 99 -9.65 0.84 -18.71
C GLN A 99 -8.33 0.61 -17.97
N ILE A 100 -7.84 -0.63 -17.94
CA ILE A 100 -6.54 -0.97 -17.34
C ILE A 100 -5.41 -0.18 -17.99
N THR A 101 -5.40 -0.12 -19.32
CA THR A 101 -4.35 0.59 -20.08
C THR A 101 -4.38 2.08 -19.78
N ASP A 102 -5.56 2.70 -19.78
CA ASP A 102 -5.73 4.12 -19.48
C ASP A 102 -5.24 4.44 -18.05
N GLU A 103 -5.65 3.63 -17.05
CA GLU A 103 -5.21 3.78 -15.65
C GLU A 103 -3.70 3.57 -15.46
N GLU A 104 -3.08 2.64 -16.19
CA GLU A 104 -1.63 2.40 -16.13
C GLU A 104 -0.84 3.54 -16.79
N MET A 105 -1.34 4.07 -17.90
CA MET A 105 -0.73 5.23 -18.59
C MET A 105 -0.74 6.48 -17.70
N GLU A 106 -1.83 6.77 -17.00
CA GLU A 106 -1.90 7.89 -16.04
C GLU A 106 -0.79 7.80 -14.96
N LEU A 107 -0.52 6.59 -14.46
CA LEU A 107 0.53 6.38 -13.45
C LEU A 107 1.95 6.48 -14.03
N ILE A 108 2.12 6.09 -15.30
CA ILE A 108 3.39 6.24 -16.02
C ILE A 108 3.67 7.72 -16.29
N ASP A 109 2.67 8.48 -16.73
CA ASP A 109 2.79 9.93 -16.96
C ASP A 109 3.10 10.67 -15.65
N LEU A 110 2.49 10.25 -14.53
CA LEU A 110 2.82 10.76 -13.21
C LEU A 110 4.28 10.47 -12.83
N LEU A 111 4.76 9.25 -13.08
CA LEU A 111 6.15 8.87 -12.83
C LEU A 111 7.12 9.69 -13.70
N ASP A 112 6.82 9.87 -14.98
CA ASP A 112 7.63 10.66 -15.90
C ASP A 112 7.70 12.14 -15.49
N THR A 113 6.57 12.74 -15.10
CA THR A 113 6.52 14.10 -14.56
C THR A 113 7.39 14.24 -13.30
N ARG A 114 7.32 13.28 -12.38
CA ARG A 114 8.15 13.28 -11.16
C ARG A 114 9.64 13.10 -11.46
N VAL A 115 10.00 12.28 -12.45
CA VAL A 115 11.39 12.12 -12.89
C VAL A 115 11.90 13.40 -13.53
N LYS A 116 11.13 14.02 -14.43
CA LYS A 116 11.47 15.31 -15.06
C LYS A 116 11.66 16.42 -14.01
N TYR A 117 10.79 16.48 -13.00
CA TYR A 117 10.94 17.41 -11.89
C TYR A 117 12.25 17.20 -11.12
N LEU A 118 12.59 15.94 -10.80
CA LEU A 118 13.82 15.63 -10.06
C LEU A 118 15.09 15.90 -10.90
N GLN A 119 15.02 15.74 -12.23
CA GLN A 119 16.13 16.11 -13.12
C GLN A 119 16.43 17.61 -13.09
N GLN A 120 15.44 18.47 -12.79
CA GLN A 120 15.65 19.92 -12.66
C GLN A 120 16.58 20.26 -11.48
N ALA A 121 16.75 19.36 -10.51
CA ALA A 121 17.69 19.54 -9.40
C ALA A 121 19.16 19.68 -9.86
N ASN A 122 19.52 19.07 -10.99
CA ASN A 122 20.87 19.07 -11.56
C ASN A 122 21.10 20.18 -12.59
N THR A 123 20.22 21.19 -12.63
CA THR A 123 20.37 22.30 -13.57
C THR A 123 21.48 23.26 -13.17
N THR A 124 22.23 23.77 -14.15
CA THR A 124 23.28 24.79 -13.95
C THR A 124 22.72 26.22 -13.88
N ASP A 125 21.43 26.39 -14.15
CA ASP A 125 20.74 27.68 -14.17
C ASP A 125 20.30 28.09 -12.74
N ALA A 126 20.85 29.19 -12.23
CA ALA A 126 20.63 29.65 -10.86
C ALA A 126 19.15 29.96 -10.55
N LEU A 127 18.40 30.54 -11.49
CA LEU A 127 16.99 30.89 -11.28
C LEU A 127 16.10 29.65 -11.18
N LYS A 128 16.37 28.64 -12.02
CA LYS A 128 15.66 27.36 -11.98
C LYS A 128 16.01 26.58 -10.72
N GLN A 129 17.26 26.66 -10.27
CA GLN A 129 17.68 26.04 -9.03
C GLN A 129 17.00 26.67 -7.81
N GLU A 130 16.88 28.00 -7.76
CA GLU A 130 16.15 28.72 -6.70
C GLU A 130 14.66 28.36 -6.68
N THR A 131 14.02 28.34 -7.86
CA THR A 131 12.62 27.91 -8.01
C THR A 131 12.42 26.48 -7.50
N TRP A 132 13.30 25.56 -7.90
CA TRP A 132 13.24 24.17 -7.46
C TRP A 132 13.42 24.03 -5.94
N ARG A 133 14.34 24.79 -5.32
CA ARG A 133 14.54 24.81 -3.86
C ARG A 133 13.27 25.28 -3.13
N SER A 134 12.62 26.33 -3.62
CA SER A 134 11.36 26.83 -3.07
C SER A 134 10.23 25.81 -3.17
N GLN A 135 10.11 25.15 -4.34
CA GLN A 135 9.15 24.06 -4.56
C GLN A 135 9.43 22.85 -3.66
N ARG A 136 10.70 22.52 -3.42
CA ARG A 136 11.12 21.44 -2.51
C ARG A 136 10.69 21.73 -1.07
N ILE A 137 10.93 22.95 -0.59
CA ILE A 137 10.47 23.37 0.76
C ILE A 137 8.95 23.27 0.84
N SER A 138 8.25 23.77 -0.18
CA SER A 138 6.79 23.70 -0.26
C SER A 138 6.29 22.25 -0.18
N ARG A 139 6.94 21.32 -0.90
CA ARG A 139 6.67 19.87 -0.81
C ARG A 139 6.84 19.31 0.60
N LEU A 140 7.93 19.66 1.29
CA LEU A 140 8.17 19.19 2.67
C LEU A 140 7.08 19.68 3.63
N ILE A 141 6.64 20.93 3.47
CA ILE A 141 5.53 21.51 4.23
C ILE A 141 4.22 20.79 3.89
N ILE A 142 3.93 20.55 2.61
CA ILE A 142 2.74 19.83 2.16
C ILE A 142 2.70 18.43 2.76
N ASP A 143 3.81 17.69 2.70
CA ASP A 143 3.92 16.35 3.28
C ASP A 143 3.64 16.36 4.80
N TYR A 144 4.14 17.37 5.51
CA TYR A 144 3.85 17.55 6.93
C TYR A 144 2.36 17.86 7.18
N LEU A 145 1.76 18.74 6.39
CA LEU A 145 0.34 19.09 6.48
C LEU A 145 -0.55 17.87 6.21
N LEU A 146 -0.24 17.08 5.19
CA LEU A 146 -0.96 15.84 4.86
C LEU A 146 -0.88 14.81 5.98
N ARG A 147 0.30 14.64 6.60
CA ARG A 147 0.48 13.73 7.76
C ARG A 147 -0.25 14.21 9.00
N SER A 148 -0.40 15.52 9.16
CA SER A 148 -1.11 16.13 10.29
C SER A 148 -2.62 16.21 10.07
N GLY A 149 -3.12 15.83 8.89
CA GLY A 149 -4.54 15.83 8.53
C GLY A 149 -5.06 17.16 7.95
N TYR A 150 -4.19 18.14 7.69
CA TYR A 150 -4.56 19.43 7.11
C TYR A 150 -4.63 19.36 5.57
N PHE A 151 -5.56 18.58 5.02
CA PHE A 151 -5.64 18.30 3.58
C PHE A 151 -5.98 19.51 2.71
N GLU A 152 -6.89 20.38 3.16
CA GLU A 152 -7.30 21.55 2.39
C GLU A 152 -6.16 22.57 2.28
N THR A 153 -5.46 22.82 3.39
CA THR A 153 -4.29 23.72 3.41
C THR A 153 -3.16 23.15 2.56
N ALA A 154 -2.90 21.84 2.68
CA ALA A 154 -1.92 21.14 1.84
C ALA A 154 -2.24 21.28 0.35
N GLN A 155 -3.51 21.15 -0.03
CA GLN A 155 -3.95 21.29 -1.41
C GLN A 155 -3.73 22.71 -1.94
N LYS A 156 -4.15 23.74 -1.19
CA LYS A 156 -3.95 25.14 -1.60
C LYS A 156 -2.46 25.48 -1.78
N LEU A 157 -1.60 24.97 -0.90
CA LEU A 157 -0.15 25.17 -1.03
C LEU A 157 0.43 24.41 -2.24
N ALA A 158 -0.09 23.23 -2.55
CA ALA A 158 0.33 22.46 -3.71
C ALA A 158 -0.03 23.15 -5.04
N GLU A 159 -1.24 23.72 -5.13
CA GLU A 159 -1.71 24.54 -6.26
C GLU A 159 -0.83 25.79 -6.43
N GLN A 160 -0.55 26.51 -5.34
CA GLN A 160 0.27 27.74 -5.38
C GLN A 160 1.72 27.49 -5.77
N ALA A 161 2.32 26.38 -5.30
CA ALA A 161 3.70 26.03 -5.61
C ALA A 161 3.86 25.23 -6.91
N ASN A 162 2.75 24.90 -7.59
CA ASN A 162 2.71 24.06 -8.80
C ASN A 162 3.42 22.70 -8.60
N VAL A 163 3.09 22.00 -7.51
CA VAL A 163 3.70 20.72 -7.11
C VAL A 163 2.66 19.64 -6.76
N GLU A 164 1.42 19.78 -7.25
CA GLU A 164 0.32 18.83 -6.99
C GLU A 164 0.71 17.38 -7.33
N ASP A 165 1.29 17.16 -8.51
CA ASP A 165 1.72 15.85 -8.98
C ASP A 165 2.81 15.23 -8.10
N MET A 166 3.55 16.03 -7.35
CA MET A 166 4.60 15.55 -6.45
C MET A 166 4.06 15.13 -5.08
N CYS A 167 2.79 15.43 -4.78
CA CYS A 167 2.19 15.19 -3.48
C CYS A 167 1.54 13.80 -3.43
N ASN A 168 1.69 13.09 -2.30
CA ASN A 168 1.10 11.75 -2.13
C ASN A 168 -0.27 11.83 -1.43
N LYS A 169 -1.13 12.76 -1.88
CA LYS A 169 -2.40 13.10 -1.23
C LYS A 169 -3.29 11.89 -0.96
N THR A 170 -3.47 11.03 -1.97
CA THR A 170 -4.33 9.84 -1.89
C THR A 170 -3.86 8.86 -0.82
N VAL A 171 -2.56 8.63 -0.71
CA VAL A 171 -1.97 7.71 0.28
C VAL A 171 -2.19 8.23 1.70
N PHE A 172 -1.94 9.52 1.95
CA PHE A 172 -2.15 10.11 3.28
C PHE A 172 -3.63 10.20 3.64
N MET A 173 -4.51 10.44 2.67
CA MET A 173 -5.95 10.47 2.90
C MET A 173 -6.48 9.07 3.28
N ILE A 174 -6.06 8.01 2.60
CA ILE A 174 -6.41 6.63 2.96
C ILE A 174 -5.87 6.31 4.37
N ALA A 175 -4.62 6.65 4.65
CA ALA A 175 -4.03 6.41 5.97
C ALA A 175 -4.84 7.10 7.08
N LYS A 176 -5.21 8.37 6.88
CA LYS A 176 -6.03 9.11 7.84
C LYS A 176 -7.42 8.51 8.03
N GLN A 177 -8.08 8.07 6.96
CA GLN A 177 -9.37 7.38 7.07
C GLN A 177 -9.27 6.08 7.88
N VAL A 178 -8.16 5.35 7.77
CA VAL A 178 -7.91 4.16 8.60
C VAL A 178 -7.70 4.56 10.06
N GLU A 179 -6.89 5.60 10.33
CA GLU A 179 -6.68 6.12 11.69
C GLU A 179 -7.99 6.57 12.35
N ASP A 180 -8.83 7.29 11.62
CA ASP A 180 -10.14 7.78 12.09
C ASP A 180 -11.18 6.67 12.23
N SER A 181 -11.04 5.56 11.49
CA SER A 181 -11.83 4.34 11.69
C SER A 181 -11.42 3.65 12.98
N LEU A 182 -10.12 3.46 13.19
CA LEU A 182 -9.58 2.81 14.39
C LEU A 182 -9.88 3.62 15.66
N SER A 183 -9.85 4.95 15.60
CA SER A 183 -10.22 5.80 16.75
C SER A 183 -11.71 5.72 17.11
N ARG A 184 -12.57 5.36 16.14
CA ARG A 184 -14.00 5.07 16.36
C ARG A 184 -14.26 3.60 16.72
N HIS A 185 -13.20 2.84 17.00
CA HIS A 185 -13.26 1.41 17.31
C HIS A 185 -13.81 0.54 16.16
N GLU A 186 -13.62 0.97 14.91
CA GLU A 186 -14.02 0.27 13.70
C GLU A 186 -12.77 -0.27 12.97
N THR A 187 -12.70 -1.58 12.75
CA THR A 187 -11.54 -2.23 12.10
C THR A 187 -11.69 -2.41 10.59
N ASP A 188 -12.88 -2.20 10.03
CA ASP A 188 -13.21 -2.52 8.63
C ASP A 188 -12.26 -1.85 7.62
N ARG A 189 -12.02 -0.54 7.77
CA ARG A 189 -11.10 0.21 6.89
C ARG A 189 -9.66 -0.25 7.04
N CYS A 190 -9.25 -0.62 8.25
CA CYS A 190 -7.91 -1.17 8.48
C CYS A 190 -7.74 -2.53 7.80
N LEU A 191 -8.77 -3.39 7.87
CA LEU A 191 -8.79 -4.70 7.21
C LEU A 191 -8.80 -4.59 5.69
N GLU A 192 -9.53 -3.62 5.12
CA GLU A 192 -9.44 -3.29 3.69
C GLU A 192 -8.02 -2.89 3.30
N TRP A 193 -7.40 -1.98 4.06
CA TRP A 193 -6.02 -1.56 3.80
C TRP A 193 -5.02 -2.73 3.90
N ILE A 194 -5.22 -3.64 4.86
CA ILE A 194 -4.42 -4.86 5.01
C ILE A 194 -4.59 -5.77 3.78
N ALA A 195 -5.83 -5.99 3.33
CA ALA A 195 -6.12 -6.82 2.17
C ALA A 195 -5.44 -6.26 0.91
N ASP A 196 -5.51 -4.94 0.74
CA ASP A 196 -4.88 -4.18 -0.33
C ASP A 196 -3.35 -4.29 -0.35
N ASN A 197 -2.72 -4.39 0.82
CA ASN A 197 -1.27 -4.43 0.97
C ASN A 197 -0.72 -5.82 1.36
N LYS A 198 -1.57 -6.86 1.32
CA LYS A 198 -1.31 -8.21 1.85
C LYS A 198 0.01 -8.82 1.37
N SER A 199 0.30 -8.73 0.07
CA SER A 199 1.54 -9.29 -0.51
C SER A 199 2.80 -8.63 0.05
N LYS A 200 2.74 -7.32 0.31
CA LYS A 200 3.86 -6.56 0.87
C LYS A 200 3.99 -6.82 2.36
N LEU A 201 2.88 -6.77 3.11
CA LEU A 201 2.83 -7.06 4.54
C LEU A 201 3.39 -8.46 4.85
N ARG A 202 3.09 -9.44 4.00
CA ARG A 202 3.67 -10.80 4.10
C ARG A 202 5.19 -10.81 3.95
N ARG A 203 5.74 -10.06 2.99
CA ARG A 203 7.20 -9.93 2.81
C ARG A 203 7.87 -9.19 3.98
N LEU A 204 7.15 -8.23 4.57
CA LEU A 204 7.59 -7.48 5.75
C LEU A 204 7.41 -8.24 7.07
N LYS A 205 6.81 -9.43 7.02
CA LYS A 205 6.44 -10.25 8.20
C LYS A 205 5.64 -9.44 9.23
N SER A 206 4.69 -8.63 8.75
CA SER A 206 3.84 -7.78 9.58
C SER A 206 2.94 -8.62 10.49
N THR A 207 2.76 -8.17 11.73
CA THR A 207 1.82 -8.73 12.70
C THR A 207 0.48 -7.97 12.74
N LEU A 208 0.33 -6.90 11.94
CA LEU A 208 -0.83 -6.01 11.98
C LEU A 208 -2.15 -6.75 11.75
N GLU A 209 -2.22 -7.62 10.72
CA GLU A 209 -3.42 -8.40 10.43
C GLU A 209 -3.86 -9.21 11.65
N THR A 210 -2.93 -9.92 12.28
CA THR A 210 -3.21 -10.72 13.47
C THR A 210 -3.66 -9.85 14.63
N THR A 211 -3.00 -8.71 14.89
CA THR A 211 -3.38 -7.81 15.98
C THR A 211 -4.78 -7.22 15.80
N VAL A 212 -5.15 -6.81 14.58
CA VAL A 212 -6.50 -6.28 14.27
C VAL A 212 -7.55 -7.38 14.46
N ARG A 213 -7.33 -8.58 13.91
CA ARG A 213 -8.27 -9.70 14.06
C ARG A 213 -8.43 -10.14 15.51
N LEU A 214 -7.38 -10.05 16.33
CA LEU A 214 -7.47 -10.27 17.78
C LEU A 214 -8.29 -9.18 18.46
N GLN A 215 -8.19 -7.92 18.03
CA GLN A 215 -9.01 -6.83 18.56
C GLN A 215 -10.50 -7.11 18.30
N ASP A 216 -10.86 -7.54 17.09
CA ASP A 216 -12.25 -7.92 16.77
C ASP A 216 -12.76 -9.04 17.69
N CYS A 217 -11.93 -10.05 17.96
CA CYS A 217 -12.29 -11.12 18.90
C CYS A 217 -12.55 -10.58 20.32
N ILE A 218 -11.73 -9.63 20.78
CA ILE A 218 -11.89 -9.00 22.10
C ILE A 218 -13.20 -8.21 22.15
N GLU A 219 -13.52 -7.45 21.10
CA GLU A 219 -14.77 -6.68 21.01
C GLU A 219 -16.01 -7.60 20.96
N LEU A 220 -15.93 -8.74 20.25
CA LEU A 220 -17.00 -9.75 20.27
C LEU A 220 -17.20 -10.34 21.68
N VAL A 221 -16.12 -10.63 22.40
CA VAL A 221 -16.22 -11.09 23.79
C VAL A 221 -16.79 -9.98 24.70
N ARG A 222 -16.42 -8.71 24.48
CA ARG A 222 -16.96 -7.57 25.24
C ARG A 222 -18.47 -7.43 25.08
N ARG A 223 -19.01 -7.72 23.88
CA ARG A 223 -20.45 -7.73 23.59
C ARG A 223 -21.20 -8.93 24.16
N GLY A 224 -20.48 -9.95 24.62
CA GLY A 224 -21.06 -11.22 25.09
C GLY A 224 -21.22 -12.28 23.98
N ASP A 225 -20.89 -11.95 22.73
CA ASP A 225 -21.05 -12.80 21.55
C ASP A 225 -19.91 -13.81 21.40
N ARG A 226 -19.71 -14.64 22.42
CA ARG A 226 -18.57 -15.58 22.49
C ARG A 226 -18.58 -16.63 21.38
N LEU A 227 -19.76 -17.09 20.97
CA LEU A 227 -19.89 -18.05 19.87
C LEU A 227 -19.41 -17.44 18.55
N GLU A 228 -19.78 -16.19 18.25
CA GLU A 228 -19.29 -15.48 17.08
C GLU A 228 -17.78 -15.26 17.15
N ALA A 229 -17.23 -14.92 18.33
CA ALA A 229 -15.79 -14.82 18.54
C ALA A 229 -15.05 -16.13 18.20
N VAL A 230 -15.61 -17.30 18.57
CA VAL A 230 -15.05 -18.61 18.21
C VAL A 230 -15.07 -18.84 16.70
N HIS A 231 -16.20 -18.55 16.03
CA HIS A 231 -16.32 -18.72 14.58
C HIS A 231 -15.35 -17.80 13.84
N TYR A 232 -15.25 -16.55 14.27
CA TYR A 232 -14.32 -15.57 13.72
C TYR A 232 -12.86 -15.99 13.89
N ALA A 233 -12.47 -16.39 15.10
CA ALA A 233 -11.14 -16.91 15.39
C ALA A 233 -10.81 -18.14 14.56
N ARG A 234 -11.74 -19.09 14.39
CA ARG A 234 -11.53 -20.26 13.54
C ARG A 234 -11.35 -19.88 12.07
N LYS A 235 -12.10 -18.89 11.59
CA LYS A 235 -12.04 -18.45 10.18
C LYS A 235 -10.71 -17.78 9.84
N PHE A 236 -10.21 -16.90 10.71
CA PHE A 236 -9.07 -16.03 10.39
C PHE A 236 -7.77 -16.41 11.11
N LEU A 237 -7.85 -17.04 12.29
CA LEU A 237 -6.68 -17.34 13.11
C LEU A 237 -6.24 -18.82 13.04
N ALA A 238 -7.08 -19.74 12.53
CA ALA A 238 -6.74 -21.17 12.49
C ALA A 238 -5.54 -21.50 11.60
N ASN A 239 -5.35 -20.76 10.50
CA ASN A 239 -4.25 -20.97 9.55
C ASN A 239 -3.06 -20.04 9.78
N LEU A 240 -2.94 -19.47 10.99
CA LEU A 240 -1.78 -18.62 11.32
C LEU A 240 -0.48 -19.42 11.25
N PRO A 241 0.58 -18.88 10.62
CA PRO A 241 1.90 -19.48 10.68
C PRO A 241 2.35 -19.67 12.13
N LYS A 242 3.10 -20.74 12.42
CA LYS A 242 3.62 -21.04 13.76
C LYS A 242 4.33 -19.84 14.40
N ASP A 243 5.05 -19.07 13.59
CA ASP A 243 5.81 -17.89 14.01
C ASP A 243 4.93 -16.73 14.51
N GLN A 244 3.63 -16.74 14.19
CA GLN A 244 2.67 -15.72 14.62
C GLN A 244 1.84 -16.13 15.84
N TRP A 245 2.00 -17.37 16.33
CA TRP A 245 1.40 -17.82 17.59
C TRP A 245 2.14 -17.20 18.77
N SER A 246 1.79 -15.95 19.08
CA SER A 246 2.33 -15.22 20.22
C SER A 246 1.53 -15.51 21.50
N GLU A 247 2.13 -15.17 22.65
CA GLU A 247 1.45 -15.22 23.94
C GLU A 247 0.13 -14.42 23.93
N GLN A 248 0.05 -13.35 23.14
CA GLN A 248 -1.18 -12.56 22.99
C GLN A 248 -2.30 -13.36 22.33
N VAL A 249 -1.99 -14.15 21.29
CA VAL A 249 -2.99 -15.01 20.63
C VAL A 249 -3.55 -16.02 21.62
N VAL A 250 -2.67 -16.68 22.39
CA VAL A 250 -3.08 -17.68 23.39
C VAL A 250 -3.96 -17.06 24.48
N LYS A 251 -3.59 -15.86 24.98
CA LYS A 251 -4.37 -15.13 25.98
C LYS A 251 -5.77 -14.74 25.47
N VAL A 252 -5.88 -14.29 24.22
CA VAL A 252 -7.18 -13.96 23.61
C VAL A 252 -8.02 -15.22 23.37
N MET A 253 -7.42 -16.34 22.94
CA MET A 253 -8.15 -17.61 22.83
C MET A 253 -8.67 -18.09 24.19
N GLY A 254 -7.85 -17.94 25.25
CA GLY A 254 -8.29 -18.16 26.63
C GLY A 254 -9.46 -17.25 27.02
N LEU A 255 -9.40 -15.96 26.67
CA LEU A 255 -10.49 -15.01 26.92
C LEU A 255 -11.80 -15.41 26.24
N ILE A 256 -11.76 -15.90 25.00
CA ILE A 256 -12.94 -16.42 24.30
C ILE A 256 -13.52 -17.65 25.04
N GLY A 257 -12.65 -18.54 25.52
CA GLY A 257 -13.01 -19.76 26.24
C GLY A 257 -13.53 -19.54 27.67
N PHE A 258 -12.95 -18.61 28.43
CA PHE A 258 -13.34 -18.32 29.81
C PHE A 258 -14.42 -17.23 29.92
N GLY A 259 -14.62 -16.41 28.88
CA GLY A 259 -15.49 -15.23 28.94
C GLY A 259 -14.85 -14.08 29.73
N ILE A 260 -15.60 -12.99 29.96
CA ILE A 260 -15.12 -11.84 30.74
C ILE A 260 -14.89 -12.31 32.19
N PRO A 261 -13.65 -12.46 32.66
CA PRO A 261 -13.40 -13.00 33.99
C PRO A 261 -13.61 -11.87 35.01
N SER A 262 -14.68 -11.98 35.81
CA SER A 262 -15.12 -11.00 36.81
C SER A 262 -14.06 -10.56 37.84
N LYS A 263 -12.88 -11.21 37.92
CA LYS A 263 -11.86 -10.97 38.96
C LYS A 263 -10.40 -10.96 38.49
N SER A 264 -10.11 -11.00 37.18
CA SER A 264 -8.72 -11.08 36.71
C SER A 264 -8.21 -9.76 36.10
N ARG A 265 -7.30 -9.10 36.84
CA ARG A 265 -6.63 -7.85 36.44
C ARG A 265 -5.91 -7.97 35.09
N ALA A 266 -5.42 -9.17 34.74
CA ALA A 266 -4.70 -9.43 33.50
C ALA A 266 -5.57 -9.33 32.23
N TYR A 267 -6.87 -9.59 32.34
CA TYR A 267 -7.79 -9.49 31.19
C TYR A 267 -8.40 -8.09 31.06
N ASN A 268 -8.48 -7.32 32.14
CA ASN A 268 -8.94 -5.92 32.10
C ASN A 268 -8.05 -5.03 31.21
N GLU A 269 -6.75 -5.34 31.10
CA GLU A 269 -5.83 -4.63 30.22
C GLU A 269 -6.18 -4.84 28.73
N TYR A 270 -6.67 -6.02 28.34
CA TYR A 270 -7.12 -6.29 26.98
C TYR A 270 -8.37 -5.50 26.59
N PHE A 271 -9.18 -5.11 27.58
CA PHE A 271 -10.36 -4.26 27.39
C PHE A 271 -10.05 -2.76 27.56
N SER A 272 -8.78 -2.36 27.67
CA SER A 272 -8.39 -0.96 27.78
C SER A 272 -8.49 -0.23 26.44
N GLU A 273 -8.98 1.01 26.44
CA GLU A 273 -9.01 1.88 25.26
C GLU A 273 -7.61 2.17 24.70
N LYS A 274 -6.57 2.14 25.55
CA LYS A 274 -5.16 2.33 25.13
C LYS A 274 -4.71 1.35 24.05
N ARG A 275 -5.40 0.21 23.91
CA ARG A 275 -5.09 -0.79 22.88
C ARG A 275 -5.43 -0.27 21.47
N TRP A 276 -6.44 0.58 21.34
CA TRP A 276 -6.76 1.25 20.08
C TRP A 276 -5.68 2.26 19.70
N ASP A 277 -5.16 3.03 20.66
CA ASP A 277 -4.02 3.92 20.41
C ASP A 277 -2.77 3.15 19.95
N GLN A 278 -2.48 2.02 20.59
CA GLN A 278 -1.39 1.13 20.19
C GLN A 278 -1.62 0.55 18.79
N LEU A 279 -2.87 0.24 18.43
CA LEU A 279 -3.23 -0.28 17.11
C LEU A 279 -3.06 0.79 16.01
N ILE A 280 -3.45 2.03 16.30
CA ILE A 280 -3.24 3.18 15.42
C ILE A 280 -1.74 3.40 15.20
N GLU A 281 -0.94 3.35 16.27
CA GLU A 281 0.51 3.52 16.17
C GLU A 281 1.17 2.37 15.40
N LEU A 282 0.75 1.12 15.62
CA LEU A 282 1.19 -0.02 14.84
C LEU A 282 0.83 0.15 13.36
N PHE A 283 -0.38 0.61 13.05
CA PHE A 283 -0.79 0.91 11.68
C PHE A 283 0.10 1.99 11.04
N LYS A 284 0.38 3.09 11.74
CA LYS A 284 1.27 4.16 11.26
C LYS A 284 2.65 3.63 10.91
N GLN A 285 3.23 2.79 11.76
CA GLN A 285 4.54 2.16 11.53
C GLN A 285 4.51 1.23 10.33
N GLU A 286 3.47 0.41 10.18
CA GLU A 286 3.35 -0.51 9.04
C GLU A 286 3.07 0.24 7.73
N ASN A 287 2.28 1.30 7.76
CA ASN A 287 2.07 2.19 6.62
C ASN A 287 3.39 2.86 6.18
N ALA A 288 4.18 3.34 7.14
CA ALA A 288 5.54 3.84 6.90
C ALA A 288 6.42 2.80 6.20
N ARG A 289 6.42 1.56 6.68
CA ARG A 289 7.23 0.46 6.13
C ARG A 289 6.80 0.06 4.71
N VAL A 290 5.51 0.07 4.43
CA VAL A 290 4.96 -0.26 3.10
C VAL A 290 5.44 0.73 2.06
N TYR A 291 5.29 2.03 2.34
CA TYR A 291 5.63 3.11 1.41
C TYR A 291 7.06 3.63 1.54
N LYS A 292 7.82 3.15 2.54
CA LYS A 292 9.13 3.69 2.96
C LYS A 292 9.10 5.21 3.16
N VAL A 293 7.95 5.75 3.56
CA VAL A 293 7.82 7.15 3.92
C VAL A 293 8.50 7.28 5.27
N ASN A 294 9.54 8.11 5.37
CA ASN A 294 10.16 8.42 6.66
C ASN A 294 9.14 9.17 7.52
N TYR A 295 8.47 8.45 8.42
CA TYR A 295 7.90 9.04 9.63
C TYR A 295 9.05 9.29 10.62
N GLN A 296 10.11 9.96 10.20
CA GLN A 296 11.05 10.51 11.17
C GLN A 296 10.27 11.52 11.99
N LYS A 297 10.37 11.38 13.31
CA LYS A 297 9.70 12.19 14.33
C LYS A 297 9.63 13.65 13.89
N GLN A 298 8.50 14.30 14.16
CA GLN A 298 8.20 15.71 13.83
C GLN A 298 9.34 16.70 14.16
N HIS A 299 10.25 16.35 15.07
CA HIS A 299 11.46 17.12 15.40
C HIS A 299 12.51 17.22 14.27
N SER A 300 12.60 16.24 13.37
CA SER A 300 13.69 16.19 12.38
C SER A 300 13.49 17.19 11.22
N ILE A 301 12.26 17.63 10.94
CA ILE A 301 12.01 18.62 9.88
C ILE A 301 12.58 19.99 10.27
N MET A 302 12.54 20.37 11.55
CA MET A 302 13.14 21.63 12.02
C MET A 302 14.67 21.58 11.93
N GLU A 303 15.28 20.44 12.23
CA GLU A 303 16.73 20.23 12.06
C GLU A 303 17.12 20.22 10.56
N LEU A 304 16.31 19.59 9.70
CA LEU A 304 16.52 19.59 8.24
C LEU A 304 16.34 20.99 7.62
N LEU A 305 15.41 21.80 8.12
CA LEU A 305 15.25 23.19 7.72
C LEU A 305 16.43 24.06 8.18
N GLN A 306 17.05 23.76 9.32
CA GLN A 306 18.28 24.42 9.77
C GLN A 306 19.50 24.03 8.92
N CYS A 307 19.59 22.78 8.45
CA CYS A 307 20.68 22.35 7.55
C CYS A 307 20.57 22.90 6.13
N LEU A 308 19.37 23.26 5.66
CA LEU A 308 19.15 23.85 4.32
C LEU A 308 19.40 25.37 4.27
N GLY A 309 19.63 26.01 5.42
CA GLY A 309 19.89 27.44 5.56
C GLY A 309 21.38 27.84 5.55
N ASN A 310 22.30 26.88 5.42
CA ASN A 310 23.74 27.11 5.32
C ASN A 310 24.28 26.65 3.96
#